data_AF-A0A8T6NW41-F1
#
_entry.id   AF-A0A8T6NW41-F1
#
_cell.length_a   1.000
_cell.length_b   1.000
_cell.length_c   1.000
_cell.angle_alpha   90.00
_cell.angle_beta   90.00
_cell.angle_gamma   90.00
#
_symmetry.space_group_name_H-M   'P 1'
#
loop_
_entity.id
_entity.type
_entity.pdbx_description
1 polymer ?
#
loop_
_entity_poly.entity_id
_entity_poly.type
_entity_poly.pdbx_seq_one_letter_code
_entity_poly.pdbx_strand_id
1 'polypeptide(L)'
;AVDIQELDAERIIVITLEPPYQGAPDTRHAFEQARLFRERVGSPVWAVWDFSWVDLNFPLIVQGLSALTDLPSAEEGTIHPIIVGTGKFVELIASAVGQDQYGGHRVTLVTSPEEALAFIRTSQQQMPLSD
;
A
#
# COMPACT_ATOMS: atom_id res chain seq x y z
N ALA A 1 -3.79 6.66 -12.82
CA ALA A 1 -2.51 6.10 -13.32
C ALA A 1 -1.68 5.65 -12.13
N VAL A 2 -0.79 4.68 -12.32
CA VAL A 2 0.05 4.15 -11.23
C VAL A 2 1.49 4.11 -11.73
N ASP A 3 2.38 4.74 -10.98
CA ASP A 3 3.83 4.60 -11.14
C ASP A 3 4.37 3.62 -10.10
N ILE A 4 5.32 2.78 -10.51
CA ILE A 4 5.83 1.67 -9.70
C ILE A 4 7.34 1.76 -9.65
N GLN A 5 7.87 1.87 -8.44
CA GLN A 5 9.30 1.79 -8.16
C GLN A 5 9.58 0.61 -7.22
N GLU A 6 10.42 -0.31 -7.67
CA GLU A 6 10.83 -1.49 -6.91
C GLU A 6 12.23 -1.30 -6.32
N LEU A 7 12.38 -1.59 -5.04
CA LEU A 7 13.65 -1.60 -4.30
C LEU A 7 13.92 -3.03 -3.83
N ASP A 8 14.30 -3.90 -4.77
CA ASP A 8 14.45 -5.34 -4.57
C ASP A 8 15.31 -5.71 -3.35
N ALA A 9 16.48 -5.05 -3.20
CA ALA A 9 17.42 -5.31 -2.11
C ALA A 9 16.84 -4.97 -0.72
N GLU A 10 15.84 -4.10 -0.66
CA GLU A 10 15.16 -3.70 0.56
C GLU A 10 13.80 -4.40 0.73
N ARG A 11 13.35 -5.20 -0.25
CA ARG A 11 12.00 -5.79 -0.32
C ARG A 11 10.90 -4.73 -0.15
N ILE A 12 11.09 -3.56 -0.78
CA ILE A 12 10.13 -2.44 -0.78
C ILE A 12 9.61 -2.23 -2.19
N ILE A 13 8.29 -2.08 -2.33
CA ILE A 13 7.64 -1.55 -3.53
C ILE A 13 7.00 -0.21 -3.19
N VAL A 14 7.27 0.81 -3.99
CA VAL A 14 6.65 2.13 -3.91
C VAL A 14 5.67 2.26 -5.07
N ILE A 15 4.43 2.55 -4.74
CA ILE A 15 3.30 2.65 -5.64
C ILE A 15 2.77 4.09 -5.53
N THR A 16 3.05 4.90 -6.54
CA THR A 16 2.57 6.28 -6.60
C THR A 16 1.32 6.36 -7.45
N LEU A 17 0.22 6.82 -6.84
CA LEU A 17 -1.03 7.03 -7.55
C LEU A 17 -1.04 8.43 -8.16
N GLU A 18 -1.28 8.50 -9.46
CA GLU A 18 -1.19 9.75 -10.23
C GLU A 18 -2.51 10.08 -10.94
N PRO A 19 -2.84 11.38 -11.12
CA PRO A 19 -3.94 11.82 -11.96
C PRO A 19 -3.76 11.43 -13.44
N PRO A 20 -4.84 11.02 -14.14
CA PRO A 20 -6.17 10.74 -13.59
C PRO A 20 -6.20 9.37 -12.89
N TYR A 21 -6.53 9.37 -11.60
CA TYR A 21 -6.76 8.15 -10.82
C TYR A 21 -8.18 7.63 -11.06
N GLN A 22 -8.32 6.33 -11.35
CA GLN A 22 -9.57 5.72 -11.80
C GLN A 22 -10.29 4.89 -10.73
N GLY A 23 -9.83 4.91 -9.48
CA GLY A 23 -10.44 4.09 -8.42
C GLY A 23 -10.08 2.61 -8.61
N ALA A 24 -11.11 1.77 -8.75
CA ALA A 24 -10.97 0.31 -8.76
C ALA A 24 -9.92 -0.26 -9.74
N PRO A 25 -9.83 0.18 -11.02
CA PRO A 25 -8.86 -0.37 -11.96
C PRO A 25 -7.41 -0.12 -11.53
N ASP A 26 -7.12 1.11 -11.08
CA ASP A 26 -5.79 1.51 -10.61
C ASP A 26 -5.45 0.79 -9.30
N THR A 27 -6.41 0.65 -8.37
CA THR A 27 -6.20 -0.11 -7.12
C THR A 27 -5.87 -1.58 -7.40
N ARG A 28 -6.63 -2.24 -8.30
CA ARG A 28 -6.39 -3.64 -8.66
C ARG A 28 -5.02 -3.81 -9.31
N HIS A 29 -4.67 -2.90 -10.21
CA HIS A 29 -3.37 -2.93 -10.87
C HIS A 29 -2.23 -2.81 -9.87
N ALA A 30 -2.29 -1.81 -8.98
CA ALA A 30 -1.30 -1.59 -7.94
C ALA A 30 -1.16 -2.79 -6.99
N PHE A 31 -2.27 -3.39 -6.56
CA PHE A 31 -2.23 -4.58 -5.70
C PHE A 31 -1.60 -5.78 -6.41
N GLU A 32 -1.93 -5.98 -7.68
CA GLU A 32 -1.32 -7.05 -8.48
C GLU A 32 0.19 -6.86 -8.62
N GLN A 33 0.67 -5.62 -8.79
CA GLN A 33 2.11 -5.33 -8.78
C GLN A 33 2.76 -5.68 -7.44
N ALA A 34 2.14 -5.31 -6.31
CA ALA A 34 2.65 -5.68 -4.99
C ALA A 34 2.69 -7.21 -4.79
N ARG A 35 1.68 -7.93 -5.29
CA ARG A 35 1.64 -9.41 -5.24
C ARG A 35 2.76 -10.03 -6.06
N LEU A 36 2.94 -9.59 -7.31
CA LEU A 36 3.99 -10.09 -8.21
C LEU A 36 5.39 -9.77 -7.67
N PHE A 37 5.58 -8.58 -7.10
CA PHE A 37 6.82 -8.20 -6.44
C PHE A 37 7.16 -9.16 -5.29
N ARG A 38 6.20 -9.42 -4.39
CA ARG A 38 6.35 -10.39 -3.30
C ARG A 38 6.71 -11.79 -3.80
N GLU A 39 6.06 -12.27 -4.84
CA GLU A 39 6.35 -13.60 -5.41
C GLU A 39 7.77 -13.69 -5.98
N ARG A 40 8.32 -12.57 -6.45
CA ARG A 40 9.66 -12.48 -7.02
C ARG A 40 10.76 -12.36 -5.95
N VAL A 41 10.55 -11.56 -4.90
CA VAL A 41 11.58 -11.24 -3.89
C VAL A 41 11.44 -12.00 -2.57
N GLY A 42 10.36 -12.76 -2.43
CA GLY A 42 9.99 -13.45 -1.19
C GLY A 42 9.16 -12.59 -0.25
N SER A 43 8.75 -13.19 0.87
CA SER A 43 7.96 -12.55 1.93
C SER A 43 8.84 -12.35 3.18
N PRO A 44 8.59 -11.33 4.03
CA PRO A 44 7.63 -10.23 3.86
C PRO A 44 8.12 -9.14 2.92
N VAL A 45 7.19 -8.37 2.35
CA VAL A 45 7.47 -7.13 1.61
C VAL A 45 6.77 -5.94 2.24
N TRP A 46 7.33 -4.75 2.03
CA TRP A 46 6.68 -3.48 2.37
C TRP A 46 6.13 -2.83 1.12
N ALA A 47 4.88 -2.39 1.16
CA ALA A 47 4.22 -1.71 0.05
C ALA A 47 3.86 -0.28 0.48
N VAL A 48 4.51 0.71 -0.13
CA VAL A 48 4.20 2.13 0.06
C VAL A 48 3.15 2.55 -0.97
N TRP A 49 2.03 3.08 -0.50
CA TRP A 49 0.92 3.55 -1.32
C TRP A 49 0.82 5.07 -1.20
N ASP A 50 1.31 5.79 -2.22
CA ASP A 50 1.39 7.25 -2.21
C ASP A 50 0.23 7.91 -2.94
N PHE A 51 -0.66 8.52 -2.15
CA PHE A 51 -1.83 9.27 -2.61
C PHE A 51 -1.59 10.78 -2.71
N SER A 52 -0.36 11.26 -2.51
CA SER A 52 -0.06 12.71 -2.41
C SER A 52 -0.43 13.52 -3.66
N TRP A 53 -0.52 12.86 -4.81
CA TRP A 53 -0.83 13.49 -6.09
C TRP A 53 -2.29 13.37 -6.51
N VAL A 54 -3.12 12.63 -5.75
CA VAL A 54 -4.52 12.36 -6.12
C VAL A 54 -5.48 13.17 -5.27
N ASP A 55 -6.38 13.91 -5.93
CA ASP A 55 -7.54 14.48 -5.27
C ASP A 55 -8.62 13.41 -5.05
N LEU A 56 -8.59 12.79 -3.87
CA LEU A 56 -9.54 11.74 -3.51
C LEU A 56 -10.92 12.32 -3.23
N ASN A 57 -11.94 11.61 -3.70
CA ASN A 57 -13.33 11.84 -3.32
C ASN A 57 -13.98 10.53 -2.90
N PHE A 58 -15.15 10.65 -2.27
CA PHE A 58 -15.85 9.48 -1.72
C PHE A 58 -16.14 8.38 -2.76
N PRO A 59 -16.63 8.67 -3.99
CA PRO A 59 -16.78 7.64 -5.02
C PRO A 59 -15.50 6.86 -5.34
N LEU A 60 -14.36 7.55 -5.51
CA LEU A 60 -13.09 6.92 -5.83
C LEU A 60 -12.60 6.00 -4.71
N ILE A 61 -12.82 6.39 -3.45
CA ILE A 61 -12.46 5.59 -2.28
C ILE A 61 -13.29 4.32 -2.23
N VAL A 62 -14.61 4.42 -2.37
CA VAL A 62 -15.50 3.25 -2.36
C VAL A 62 -15.12 2.28 -3.47
N GLN A 63 -14.83 2.79 -4.67
CA GLN A 63 -14.37 1.96 -5.79
C GLN A 63 -13.04 1.27 -5.47
N GLY A 64 -12.07 1.99 -4.91
CA GLY A 64 -10.78 1.42 -4.52
C GLY A 64 -10.92 0.35 -3.43
N LEU A 65 -11.71 0.61 -2.38
CA LEU A 65 -11.95 -0.36 -1.31
C LEU A 65 -12.69 -1.61 -1.81
N SER A 66 -13.67 -1.45 -2.71
CA SER A 66 -14.35 -2.61 -3.32
C SER A 66 -13.40 -3.46 -4.18
N ALA A 67 -12.37 -2.86 -4.74
CA ALA A 67 -11.36 -3.63 -5.46
C ALA A 67 -10.55 -4.52 -4.51
N LEU A 68 -10.38 -4.13 -3.24
CA LEU A 68 -9.66 -4.92 -2.23
C LEU A 68 -10.49 -6.10 -1.71
N THR A 69 -11.83 -5.99 -1.67
CA THR A 69 -12.70 -7.11 -1.22
C THR A 69 -12.74 -8.27 -2.19
N ASP A 70 -12.51 -8.00 -3.49
CA ASP A 70 -12.51 -9.02 -4.53
C ASP A 70 -11.19 -9.78 -4.64
N LEU A 71 -10.15 -9.30 -3.94
CA LEU A 71 -8.82 -9.90 -3.98
C LEU A 71 -8.74 -11.04 -2.95
N PRO A 72 -7.98 -12.13 -3.24
CA PRO A 72 -7.71 -13.14 -2.23
C PRO A 72 -7.15 -12.43 -1.00
N SER A 73 -7.68 -12.73 0.19
CA SER A 73 -7.16 -12.14 1.42
C SER A 73 -5.64 -12.31 1.39
N ALA A 74 -4.90 -11.20 1.31
CA ALA A 74 -3.45 -11.27 1.39
C ALA A 74 -3.13 -12.06 2.66
N GLU A 75 -2.37 -13.14 2.54
CA GLU A 75 -1.97 -13.93 3.70
C GLU A 75 -1.44 -12.96 4.76
N GLU A 76 -2.09 -12.98 5.92
CA GLU A 76 -1.91 -12.00 6.97
C GLU A 76 -0.42 -11.90 7.31
N GLY A 77 0.15 -10.70 7.17
CA GLY A 77 1.56 -10.45 7.46
C GLY A 77 2.57 -10.64 6.31
N THR A 78 2.13 -10.92 5.08
CA THR A 78 3.07 -11.05 3.93
C THR A 78 3.35 -9.74 3.18
N ILE A 79 2.39 -8.82 3.18
CA ILE A 79 2.53 -7.46 2.65
C ILE A 79 2.21 -6.49 3.77
N HIS A 80 3.16 -5.60 4.09
CA HIS A 80 3.01 -4.55 5.09
C HIS A 80 2.70 -3.21 4.41
N PRO A 81 1.44 -2.76 4.41
CA PRO A 81 1.07 -1.51 3.75
C PRO A 81 1.49 -0.29 4.59
N ILE A 82 2.13 0.67 3.92
CA ILE A 82 2.33 2.05 4.39
C ILE A 82 1.54 2.96 3.46
N ILE A 83 0.73 3.85 4.01
CA ILE A 83 -0.01 4.84 3.22
C ILE A 83 0.67 6.20 3.39
N VAL A 84 0.94 6.86 2.28
CA VAL A 84 1.49 8.20 2.21
C VAL A 84 0.40 9.15 1.71
N GLY A 85 0.20 10.24 2.43
CA GLY A 85 -0.64 11.32 1.97
C GLY A 85 -1.21 12.13 3.13
N THR A 86 -1.94 13.18 2.78
CA THR A 86 -2.60 14.04 3.76
C THR A 86 -4.08 14.17 3.43
N GLY A 87 -4.90 14.37 4.46
CA GLY A 87 -6.33 14.63 4.31
C GLY A 87 -7.24 13.48 4.74
N LYS A 88 -8.48 13.86 5.03
CA LYS A 88 -9.48 12.98 5.67
C LYS A 88 -9.80 11.72 4.89
N PHE A 89 -9.69 11.78 3.56
CA PHE A 89 -9.94 10.65 2.69
C PHE A 89 -8.80 9.63 2.68
N VAL A 90 -7.55 10.08 2.79
CA VAL A 90 -6.39 9.19 2.97
C VAL A 90 -6.46 8.53 4.35
N GLU A 91 -6.79 9.29 5.40
CA GLU A 91 -7.04 8.78 6.75
C GLU A 91 -8.15 7.72 6.76
N LEU A 92 -9.23 7.95 6.01
CA LEU A 92 -10.33 7.00 5.87
C LEU A 92 -9.87 5.69 5.21
N ILE A 93 -9.05 5.76 4.15
CA ILE A 93 -8.48 4.55 3.52
C ILE A 93 -7.61 3.80 4.52
N ALA A 94 -6.71 4.47 5.22
CA ALA A 94 -5.83 3.84 6.21
C ALA A 94 -6.63 3.14 7.32
N SER A 95 -7.68 3.80 7.83
CA SER A 95 -8.57 3.21 8.83
C SER A 95 -9.36 2.03 8.26
N ALA A 96 -9.84 2.11 7.02
CA ALA A 96 -10.62 1.04 6.39
C ALA A 96 -9.77 -0.21 6.13
N VAL A 97 -8.58 -0.06 5.53
CA VAL A 97 -7.68 -1.19 5.24
C VAL A 97 -7.24 -1.91 6.51
N GLY A 98 -7.19 -1.21 7.65
CA GLY A 98 -6.90 -1.82 8.95
C GLY A 98 -8.05 -2.60 9.59
N GLN A 99 -9.25 -2.64 9.00
CA GLN A 99 -10.37 -3.43 9.51
C GLN A 99 -10.28 -4.89 9.07
N ASP A 100 -10.76 -5.81 9.90
CA ASP A 100 -10.73 -7.26 9.66
C ASP A 100 -11.33 -7.65 8.30
N GLN A 101 -12.37 -6.93 7.85
CA GLN A 101 -13.05 -7.19 6.57
C GLN A 101 -12.17 -6.91 5.33
N TYR A 102 -11.04 -6.22 5.51
CA TYR A 102 -10.04 -5.95 4.46
C TYR A 102 -8.67 -6.58 4.78
N GLY A 103 -8.64 -7.54 5.71
CA GLY A 103 -7.43 -8.29 6.07
C GLY A 103 -6.76 -7.88 7.39
N GLY A 104 -7.33 -6.91 8.14
CA GLY A 104 -6.83 -6.55 9.47
C GLY A 104 -5.40 -6.01 9.50
N HIS A 105 -4.94 -5.45 8.37
CA HIS A 105 -3.54 -5.06 8.24
C HIS A 105 -3.18 -3.93 9.21
N ARG A 106 -2.02 -4.03 9.87
CA ARG A 106 -1.44 -2.86 10.54
C ARG A 106 -0.96 -1.89 9.46
N VAL A 107 -1.77 -0.86 9.21
CA VAL A 107 -1.45 0.21 8.26
C VAL A 107 -0.76 1.34 9.02
N THR A 108 0.43 1.72 8.56
CA THR A 108 1.06 2.97 9.02
C THR A 108 0.70 4.09 8.05
N LEU A 109 0.18 5.20 8.57
CA LEU A 109 -0.06 6.42 7.79
C LEU A 109 1.07 7.42 8.06
N VAL A 110 1.68 7.93 6.99
CA VAL A 110 2.73 8.95 7.04
C VAL A 110 2.43 10.06 6.03
N THR A 111 3.17 11.15 6.10
CA THR A 111 2.87 12.36 5.31
C THR A 111 3.71 12.52 4.06
N SER A 112 4.82 11.78 3.93
CA SER A 112 5.67 11.82 2.74
C SER A 112 6.32 10.47 2.39
N PRO A 113 6.76 10.26 1.14
CA PRO A 113 7.47 9.04 0.74
C PRO A 113 8.80 8.86 1.50
N GLU A 114 9.50 9.95 1.81
CA GLU A 114 10.75 9.90 2.58
C GLU A 114 10.51 9.39 4.00
N GLU A 115 9.41 9.83 4.63
CA GLU A 115 9.00 9.35 5.95
C GLU A 115 8.65 7.85 5.92
N ALA A 116 7.96 7.39 4.86
CA ALA A 116 7.64 5.98 4.67
C ALA A 116 8.90 5.11 4.58
N LEU A 117 9.86 5.51 3.75
CA LEU A 117 11.12 4.78 3.59
C LEU A 117 11.95 4.78 4.87
N ALA A 118 12.01 5.91 5.58
CA ALA A 118 12.70 6.01 6.86
C ALA A 118 12.07 5.09 7.92
N PHE A 119 10.74 5.05 7.97
CA PHE A 119 9.99 4.14 8.84
C PHE A 119 10.32 2.68 8.53
N ILE A 120 10.18 2.25 7.27
CA ILE A 120 10.42 0.86 6.86
C ILE A 120 11.84 0.41 7.20
N ARG A 121 12.84 1.21 6.84
CA ARG A 121 14.26 0.89 7.10
C ARG A 121 14.55 0.76 8.60
N THR A 122 13.92 1.61 9.42
CA THR A 122 14.03 1.51 10.88
C THR A 122 13.34 0.26 11.40
N SER A 123 12.15 -0.08 10.89
CA SER A 123 11.42 -1.29 11.28
C SER A 123 12.17 -2.57 10.93
N GLN A 124 12.81 -2.64 9.75
CA GLN A 124 13.60 -3.80 9.33
C GLN A 124 14.83 -4.02 10.20
N GLN A 125 15.43 -2.97 10.78
CA GLN A 125 16.52 -3.09 11.74
C GLN A 125 16.07 -3.65 13.09
N GLN A 126 14.83 -3.36 13.49
CA GLN A 126 14.26 -3.80 14.77
C GLN A 126 13.63 -5.21 14.67
N MET A 127 13.19 -5.61 13.48
CA MET A 127 12.62 -6.91 13.18
C MET A 127 13.27 -7.45 11.88
N PRO A 128 14.45 -8.09 11.97
CA PRO A 128 15.11 -8.63 10.80
C PRO A 128 14.18 -9.65 10.13
N LEU A 129 13.91 -9.43 8.84
CA LEU A 129 13.13 -10.35 8.01
C LEU A 129 13.89 -11.68 8.04
N SER A 130 13.32 -12.68 8.72
CA SER A 130 13.88 -14.03 8.73
C SER A 130 13.41 -14.71 7.44
N ASP A 131 14.35 -15.28 6.69
CA ASP A 131 14.07 -16.06 5.48
C ASP A 131 13.23 -17.31 5.75
#